data_AF-A0A2Z5R378-F1
#
_entry.id   AF-A0A2Z5R378-F1
#
_cell.length_a   1.000
_cell.length_b   1.000
_cell.length_c   1.000
_cell.angle_alpha   90.00
_cell.angle_beta   90.00
_cell.angle_gamma   90.00
#
_symmetry.space_group_name_H-M   'P 1'
#
loop_
_entity.id
_entity.type
_entity.pdbx_description
1 polymer ?
#
loop_
_entity_poly.entity_id
_entity_poly.type
_entity_poly.pdbx_seq_one_letter_code
_entity_poly.pdbx_strand_id
1 'polypeptide(L)'
;MGPWTVTQVLQIQVGHPDAVSVGDYHLAHHVGYALRGKRGDDADMLRLLAPYAGHRQRVVRLILAAGATEPRHGPRTPVRDYRDL
;
A
#
# COMPACT_ATOMS: atom_id res chain seq x y z
N MET A 1 6.84 2.13 -21.84
CA MET A 1 7.05 1.65 -20.46
C MET A 1 6.87 2.83 -19.53
N GLY A 2 5.85 2.81 -18.66
CA GLY A 2 5.64 3.88 -17.69
C GLY A 2 6.37 3.61 -16.37
N PRO A 3 6.56 4.62 -15.51
CA PRO A 3 7.17 4.46 -14.19
C PRO A 3 6.49 3.36 -13.34
N TRP A 4 5.16 3.28 -13.43
CA TRP A 4 4.37 2.25 -12.75
C TRP A 4 4.69 0.82 -13.24
N THR A 5 4.87 0.62 -14.55
CA THR A 5 5.24 -0.69 -15.12
C THR A 5 6.60 -1.16 -14.63
N VAL A 6 7.59 -0.26 -14.59
CA VAL A 6 8.95 -0.59 -14.12
C VAL A 6 8.94 -0.97 -12.64
N THR A 7 8.25 -0.21 -11.81
CA THR A 7 8.17 -0.50 -10.37
C THR A 7 7.49 -1.84 -10.08
N GLN A 8 6.42 -2.16 -10.81
CA GLN A 8 5.72 -3.43 -10.63
C GLN A 8 6.61 -4.64 -10.99
N VAL A 9 7.41 -4.53 -12.06
CA VAL A 9 8.40 -5.57 -12.43
C VAL A 9 9.49 -5.69 -11.35
N LEU A 10 10.03 -4.58 -10.87
CA LEU A 10 11.05 -4.59 -9.81
C LEU A 10 10.54 -5.20 -8.50
N GLN A 11 9.28 -4.95 -8.13
CA GLN A 11 8.71 -5.45 -6.89
C GLN A 11 8.31 -6.93 -6.95
N ILE A 12 7.68 -7.35 -8.05
CA ILE A 12 7.07 -8.68 -8.16
C ILE A 12 8.07 -9.69 -8.69
N GLN A 13 8.77 -9.37 -9.79
CA GLN A 13 9.63 -10.32 -10.49
C GLN A 13 11.06 -10.33 -9.94
N VAL A 14 11.60 -9.17 -9.58
CA VAL A 14 12.99 -9.04 -9.07
C VAL A 14 13.03 -9.10 -7.54
N GLY A 15 11.94 -8.74 -6.86
CA GLY A 15 11.91 -8.67 -5.40
C GLY A 15 12.80 -7.57 -4.82
N HIS A 16 12.99 -6.48 -5.57
CA HIS A 16 13.85 -5.38 -5.17
C HIS A 16 13.48 -4.86 -3.76
N PRO A 17 14.41 -4.86 -2.80
CA PRO A 17 14.09 -4.58 -1.40
C PRO A 17 13.73 -3.12 -1.12
N ASP A 18 13.98 -2.24 -2.09
CA ASP A 18 13.81 -0.80 -1.94
C ASP A 18 12.95 -0.13 -3.02
N ALA A 19 12.34 -0.89 -3.93
CA ALA A 19 11.49 -0.33 -4.98
C ALA A 19 10.09 -0.08 -4.42
N VAL A 20 9.76 1.18 -4.11
CA VAL A 20 8.45 1.59 -3.58
C VAL A 20 7.54 2.04 -4.73
N SER A 21 6.28 1.59 -4.72
CA SER A 21 5.28 1.93 -5.75
C SER A 21 4.65 3.28 -5.50
N VAL A 22 5.41 4.34 -5.77
CA VAL A 22 4.89 5.72 -5.81
C VAL A 22 3.80 5.82 -6.88
N GLY A 23 2.69 6.48 -6.55
CA GLY A 23 1.50 6.59 -7.40
C GLY A 23 0.47 5.47 -7.19
N ASP A 24 0.74 4.51 -6.30
CA ASP A 24 -0.30 3.59 -5.83
C ASP A 24 -1.19 4.31 -4.81
N TYR A 25 -2.43 4.56 -5.22
CA TYR A 25 -3.43 5.30 -4.46
C TYR A 25 -3.73 4.71 -3.07
N HIS A 26 -3.62 3.39 -2.91
CA HIS A 26 -3.91 2.74 -1.63
C HIS A 26 -2.67 2.59 -0.76
N LEU A 27 -1.50 2.43 -1.38
CA LEU A 27 -0.27 2.19 -0.66
C LEU A 27 0.08 3.33 0.30
N ALA A 28 0.06 4.58 -0.19
CA ALA A 28 0.38 5.74 0.64
C ALA A 28 -0.57 5.88 1.86
N HIS A 29 -1.86 5.61 1.64
CA HIS A 29 -2.85 5.59 2.71
C HIS A 29 -2.58 4.51 3.75
N HIS A 30 -2.25 3.29 3.31
CA HIS A 30 -1.95 2.17 4.20
C HIS A 30 -0.69 2.43 5.02
N VAL A 31 0.39 2.89 4.39
CA VAL A 31 1.66 3.19 5.07
C VAL A 31 1.47 4.33 6.09
N GLY A 32 0.81 5.42 5.68
CA GLY A 32 0.51 6.53 6.58
C GLY A 32 -0.34 6.08 7.77
N TYR A 33 -1.39 5.29 7.52
CA TYR A 33 -2.26 4.79 8.58
C TYR A 33 -1.51 3.84 9.53
N ALA A 34 -0.73 2.90 9.02
CA ALA A 34 0.00 1.94 9.83
C ALA A 34 1.05 2.59 10.75
N LEU A 35 1.73 3.65 10.28
CA LEU A 35 2.84 4.26 11.03
C LEU A 35 2.44 5.48 11.87
N ARG A 36 1.32 6.14 11.56
CA ARG A 36 0.87 7.37 12.25
C ARG A 36 -0.60 7.31 12.71
N GLY A 37 -1.38 6.35 12.24
CA GLY A 37 -2.82 6.28 12.48
C GLY A 37 -3.64 7.24 11.61
N LYS A 38 -3.06 7.84 10.55
CA LYS A 38 -3.74 8.75 9.63
C LYS A 38 -3.24 8.55 8.20
N ARG A 39 -4.12 8.66 7.21
CA ARG A 39 -3.76 8.64 5.78
C ARG A 39 -2.66 9.66 5.45
N GLY A 40 -1.88 9.35 4.41
CA GLY A 40 -0.85 10.22 3.85
C GLY A 40 -0.81 10.10 2.33
N ASP A 41 -0.06 10.99 1.69
CA ASP A 41 0.22 10.96 0.25
C ASP A 41 1.58 10.30 -0.04
N ASP A 42 1.98 10.27 -1.32
CA ASP A 42 3.24 9.67 -1.74
C ASP A 42 4.46 10.36 -1.11
N ALA A 43 4.43 11.69 -0.97
CA ALA A 43 5.53 12.44 -0.37
C ALA A 43 5.70 12.07 1.11
N ASP A 44 4.59 11.99 1.84
CA ASP A 44 4.57 11.60 3.23
C ASP A 44 4.95 10.11 3.41
N MET A 45 4.50 9.22 2.53
CA MET A 45 4.93 7.82 2.51
C MET A 45 6.45 7.72 2.35
N LEU A 46 7.04 8.45 1.40
CA LEU A 46 8.50 8.43 1.20
C LEU A 46 9.25 8.98 2.42
N ARG A 47 8.73 10.02 3.06
CA ARG A 47 9.30 10.58 4.30
C ARG A 47 9.24 9.57 5.45
N LEU A 48 8.12 8.87 5.63
CA LEU A 48 7.96 7.83 6.65
C LEU A 48 8.88 6.63 6.40
N LEU A 49 9.12 6.29 5.13
CA LEU A 49 9.99 5.17 4.75
C LEU A 49 11.48 5.53 4.69
N ALA A 50 11.84 6.82 4.70
CA ALA A 50 13.23 7.28 4.59
C ALA A 50 14.22 6.62 5.58
N PRO A 51 13.86 6.36 6.86
CA PRO A 51 14.75 5.67 7.79
C PRO A 51 15.11 4.23 7.38
N TYR A 52 14.35 3.64 6.46
CA TYR A 52 14.53 2.26 5.99
C TYR A 52 15.12 2.18 4.59
N ALA A 53 15.86 3.21 4.15
CA ALA A 53 16.52 3.22 2.85
C ALA A 53 17.30 1.92 2.57
N GLY A 54 17.14 1.36 1.38
CA GLY A 54 17.64 0.03 1.00
C GLY A 54 16.68 -1.13 1.34
N HIS A 55 15.68 -0.90 2.19
CA HIS A 55 14.72 -1.90 2.66
C HIS A 55 13.26 -1.41 2.64
N ARG A 56 12.95 -0.28 2.00
CA ARG A 56 11.64 0.36 2.06
C ARG A 56 10.51 -0.55 1.59
N GLN A 57 10.75 -1.35 0.54
CA GLN A 57 9.76 -2.29 0.03
C GLN A 57 9.54 -3.50 0.95
N ARG A 58 10.57 -3.90 1.73
CA ARG A 58 10.40 -4.93 2.77
C ARG A 58 9.48 -4.42 3.88
N VAL A 59 9.67 -3.18 4.31
CA VAL A 59 8.80 -2.55 5.31
C VAL A 59 7.36 -2.44 4.80
N VAL A 60 7.16 -2.02 3.55
CA VAL A 60 5.84 -2.01 2.91
C VAL A 60 5.20 -3.40 2.97
N ARG A 61 5.93 -4.47 2.60
CA ARG A 61 5.40 -5.84 2.66
C ARG A 61 5.03 -6.26 4.08
N LEU A 62 5.84 -5.91 5.07
CA LEU A 62 5.56 -6.21 6.47
C LEU A 62 4.31 -5.46 6.98
N ILE A 63 4.14 -4.19 6.60
CA ILE A 63 2.94 -3.41 6.92
C ILE A 63 1.69 -4.05 6.33
N LEU A 64 1.75 -4.45 5.06
CA LEU A 64 0.63 -5.12 4.38
C LEU A 64 0.31 -6.49 5.02
N ALA A 65 1.34 -7.25 5.40
CA ALA A 65 1.18 -8.54 6.07
C ALA A 65 0.64 -8.41 7.50
N ALA A 66 0.97 -7.33 8.21
CA ALA A 66 0.46 -7.04 9.55
C ALA A 66 -1.04 -6.70 9.56
N GLY A 67 -1.64 -6.39 8.40
CA GLY A 67 -3.07 -6.13 8.29
C GLY A 67 -3.53 -4.85 9.00
N ALA A 68 -2.63 -3.89 9.24
CA ALA A 68 -2.95 -2.61 9.85
C ALA A 68 -3.78 -1.76 8.87
N THR A 69 -5.09 -1.95 8.88
CA THR A 69 -6.04 -1.25 8.00
C THR A 69 -6.81 -0.19 8.75
N GLU A 70 -7.05 0.93 8.07
CA GLU A 70 -7.94 1.96 8.57
C GLU A 70 -9.37 1.42 8.82
N PRO A 71 -10.03 1.85 9.91
CA PRO A 71 -11.42 1.51 10.18
C PRO A 71 -12.31 1.88 8.99
N ARG A 72 -13.10 0.91 8.54
CA ARG A 72 -14.08 1.13 7.49
C ARG A 72 -15.29 1.84 8.08
N HIS A 73 -15.49 3.11 7.71
CA HIS A 73 -16.61 3.93 8.20
C HIS A 73 -17.86 3.88 7.29
N GLY A 74 -17.85 3.09 6.22
CA GLY A 74 -18.98 2.98 5.27
C GLY A 74 -19.96 1.86 5.64
N PRO A 75 -21.27 2.02 5.35
CA PRO A 75 -22.23 0.93 5.46
C PRO A 75 -21.78 -0.25 4.60
N ARG A 76 -21.85 -1.47 5.16
CA ARG A 76 -21.54 -2.69 4.41
C ARG A 76 -22.57 -2.83 3.30
N THR A 77 -22.13 -2.94 2.05
CA THR A 77 -23.03 -3.24 0.93
C THR A 77 -23.80 -4.53 1.25
N PRO A 78 -25.14 -4.52 1.21
CA PRO A 78 -25.91 -5.73 1.46
C PRO A 78 -25.55 -6.80 0.43
N VAL A 79 -25.46 -8.05 0.87
CA VAL A 79 -25.24 -9.19 -0.03
C VAL A 79 -26.43 -9.26 -0.99
N ARG A 80 -26.16 -9.13 -2.29
CA ARG A 80 -27.21 -9.21 -3.31
C ARG A 80 -27.57 -10.68 -3.51
N ASP A 81 -28.83 -11.01 -3.28
CA ASP A 81 -29.36 -12.35 -3.49
C ASP A 81 -29.75 -12.52 -4.96
N TYR A 82 -29.31 -13.63 -5.55
CA TYR A 82 -29.52 -13.95 -6.96
C TYR A 82 -30.22 -15.31 -7.16
N ARG A 83 -30.75 -15.90 -6.09
CA ARG A 83 -31.36 -17.24 -6.13
C ARG A 83 -32.68 -17.32 -6.91
N ASP A 84 -33.26 -16.16 -7.24
CA ASP A 84 -34.50 -16.03 -8.01
C ASP A 84 -34.29 -15.40 -9.41
N LEU A 85 -33.07 -15.45 -9.97
CA LEU A 85 -32.77 -15.07 -11.37
C LEU A 85 -32.76 -16.27 -12.32
#